data_AF-A0A6B0WIG1-F1
#
_entry.id   AF-A0A6B0WIG1-F1
#
_cell.length_a   1.000
_cell.length_b   1.000
_cell.length_c   1.000
_cell.angle_alpha   90.00
_cell.angle_beta   90.00
_cell.angle_gamma   90.00
#
_symmetry.space_group_name_H-M   'P 1'
#
loop_
_entity.id
_entity.type
_entity.pdbx_description
1 polymer ?
#
loop_
_entity_poly.entity_id
_entity_poly.type
_entity_poly.pdbx_seq_one_letter_code
_entity_poly.pdbx_strand_id
1 'polypeptide(L)'
;MQPVDLAAAAVTVERGSAEGQWLTWLERISADGPSTDPEALEIWGYTDQPSYAPGETVGLHVSTSAPIWGFEVWRDGHTFEKVHEQRGLAGAHHPVGDDVVASGCGWPQGASFEIPTGWASGGYIVVLRGERDGQEVTQDAFFVLRAAEPGRGSKLAMVAATYTWQEYNDWGGGCGYFSDEYVDHTADPLEVREKSFKPRLSFDRPWSRGMIRTPVGAPRLAQPPLPVGAAVGIPAADWAISNGYSVWTIASGWARYDALTFRWLEANGYQPDLLSQWDLDRDPAVLDQYRIVVTTGHDEYWSAGGRSVLEGFIERGGRYARLGGNIVWQVRMEDGLRTQVCHKYAAHADPERNSDDIDRRTGAFEAHYIDRPPVTTFGANGLRGVYSRMGGLSPRGAGGFIVYRPDHWAFAGADLYYGDVLGGDVPLVGFETDGVDYTFRSGLPYPTGADGAPEGLEILALTPVTLEEEDHGQAGNLISIADGDLAFAAEALFGEDTLEARDRIRYGSAVITALAKGSGEVFCAGTTEWCHALAQGDAQVETITRNVLDRFLG
;
A
#
# COMPACT_ATOMS: atom_id res chain seq x y z
N MET A 1 30.07 39.62 -4.43
CA MET A 1 29.66 38.21 -4.43
C MET A 1 29.34 37.84 -5.86
N GLN A 2 30.15 36.99 -6.47
CA GLN A 2 29.88 36.47 -7.81
C GLN A 2 28.78 35.39 -7.72
N PRO A 3 27.99 35.17 -8.79
CA PRO A 3 27.05 34.05 -8.84
C PRO A 3 27.84 32.74 -8.81
N VAL A 4 27.43 31.81 -7.94
CA VAL A 4 27.95 30.45 -7.96
C VAL A 4 27.23 29.72 -9.09
N ASP A 5 27.99 29.27 -10.08
CA ASP A 5 27.52 28.41 -11.16
C ASP A 5 27.24 27.02 -10.58
N LEU A 6 25.96 26.67 -10.43
CA LEU A 6 25.50 25.39 -9.86
C LEU A 6 25.65 24.22 -10.84
N ALA A 7 26.07 24.45 -12.09
CA ALA A 7 26.24 23.37 -13.08
C ALA A 7 27.58 22.60 -12.96
N ALA A 8 28.52 23.07 -12.12
CA ALA A 8 29.89 22.54 -12.11
C ALA A 8 30.28 21.72 -10.86
N ALA A 9 29.33 21.41 -9.96
CA ALA A 9 29.62 20.68 -8.73
C ALA A 9 28.98 19.28 -8.68
N ALA A 10 28.86 18.59 -9.83
CA ALA A 10 28.73 17.14 -9.83
C ALA A 10 30.12 16.50 -9.64
N VAL A 11 30.70 16.62 -8.44
CA VAL A 11 31.84 15.78 -8.06
C VAL A 11 31.25 14.42 -7.70
N THR A 12 31.13 13.57 -8.72
CA THR A 12 30.99 12.13 -8.54
C THR A 12 32.21 11.65 -7.76
N VAL A 13 32.03 11.36 -6.46
CA VAL A 13 33.04 10.61 -5.72
C VAL A 13 33.12 9.24 -6.38
N GLU A 14 34.30 8.88 -6.91
CA GLU A 14 34.57 7.59 -7.52
C GLU A 14 34.11 6.46 -6.58
N ARG A 15 33.27 5.55 -7.12
CA ARG A 15 32.80 4.32 -6.46
C ARG A 15 33.99 3.63 -5.77
N GLY A 16 33.95 3.51 -4.43
CA GLY A 16 34.95 2.75 -3.66
C GLY A 16 35.88 3.55 -2.73
N SER A 17 35.67 4.85 -2.50
CA SER A 17 36.31 5.52 -1.37
C SER A 17 35.59 5.19 -0.05
N ALA A 18 36.27 5.26 1.10
CA ALA A 18 35.66 5.09 2.42
C ALA A 18 34.60 6.17 2.76
N GLU A 19 34.50 7.22 1.93
CA GLU A 19 33.53 8.31 2.00
C GLU A 19 32.51 8.26 0.83
N GLY A 20 32.58 7.24 -0.03
CA GLY A 20 31.75 7.11 -1.23
C GLY A 20 30.30 6.74 -0.95
N GLN A 21 29.42 6.99 -1.92
CA GLN A 21 28.03 6.50 -1.89
C GLN A 21 28.02 4.98 -1.76
N TRP A 22 27.29 4.47 -0.77
CA TRP A 22 27.05 3.03 -0.62
C TRP A 22 26.23 2.54 -1.82
N LEU A 23 26.30 1.25 -2.15
CA LEU A 23 25.41 0.69 -3.17
C LEU A 23 23.97 0.91 -2.70
N THR A 24 23.12 1.51 -3.54
CA THR A 24 21.71 1.67 -3.19
C THR A 24 21.05 0.28 -3.20
N TRP A 25 20.00 0.12 -2.39
CA TRP A 25 19.19 -1.10 -2.43
C TRP A 25 18.62 -1.36 -3.83
N LEU A 26 18.40 -0.31 -4.63
CA LEU A 26 17.97 -0.37 -6.03
C LEU A 26 18.94 -1.19 -6.91
N GLU A 27 20.25 -1.11 -6.66
CA GLU A 27 21.27 -1.87 -7.40
C GLU A 27 21.38 -3.35 -6.95
N ARG A 28 20.62 -3.75 -5.93
CA ARG A 28 20.64 -5.10 -5.34
C ARG A 28 19.27 -5.75 -5.25
N ILE A 29 18.27 -5.20 -5.92
CA ILE A 29 16.94 -5.81 -5.97
C ILE A 29 17.02 -7.13 -6.71
N SER A 30 16.51 -8.16 -6.07
CA SER A 30 16.20 -9.43 -6.70
C SER A 30 14.76 -9.77 -6.38
N ALA A 31 13.99 -10.13 -7.41
CA ALA A 31 12.66 -10.68 -7.24
C ALA A 31 12.73 -12.02 -6.50
N ASP A 32 11.67 -12.32 -5.73
CA ASP A 32 11.47 -13.65 -5.16
C ASP A 32 11.02 -14.64 -6.26
N GLY A 33 11.26 -15.94 -6.06
CA GLY A 33 10.87 -16.93 -7.07
C GLY A 33 11.47 -18.32 -6.89
N PRO A 34 11.09 -19.27 -7.76
CA PRO A 34 11.66 -20.61 -7.78
C PRO A 34 13.18 -20.58 -7.96
N SER A 35 13.88 -21.47 -7.26
CA SER A 35 15.33 -21.58 -7.39
C SER A 35 15.73 -22.11 -8.77
N THR A 36 16.87 -21.65 -9.27
CA THR A 36 17.53 -22.25 -10.45
C THR A 36 18.34 -23.50 -10.10
N ASP A 37 18.56 -23.77 -8.80
CA ASP A 37 19.21 -24.98 -8.32
C ASP A 37 18.19 -26.14 -8.24
N PRO A 38 18.33 -27.19 -9.08
CA PRO A 38 17.39 -28.32 -9.07
C PRO A 38 17.41 -29.13 -7.76
N GLU A 39 18.46 -28.98 -6.95
CA GLU A 39 18.58 -29.63 -5.65
C GLU A 39 18.04 -28.73 -4.52
N ALA A 40 17.58 -27.51 -4.78
CA ALA A 40 16.98 -26.67 -3.75
C ALA A 40 15.73 -27.32 -3.16
N LEU A 41 15.59 -27.27 -1.83
CA LEU A 41 14.35 -27.64 -1.15
C LEU A 41 13.43 -26.42 -1.12
N GLU A 42 12.32 -26.47 -1.85
CA GLU A 42 11.40 -25.34 -1.98
C GLU A 42 9.94 -25.78 -1.99
N ILE A 43 9.07 -24.87 -1.56
CA ILE A 43 7.62 -24.99 -1.66
C ILE A 43 7.05 -23.60 -1.96
N TRP A 44 6.15 -23.55 -2.92
CA TRP A 44 5.46 -22.34 -3.34
C TRP A 44 3.99 -22.65 -3.59
N GLY A 45 3.10 -21.73 -3.24
CA GLY A 45 1.71 -21.88 -3.62
C GLY A 45 0.86 -20.65 -3.41
N TYR A 46 -0.35 -20.75 -3.92
CA TYR A 46 -1.37 -19.70 -3.86
C TYR A 46 -2.77 -20.33 -3.79
N THR A 47 -3.74 -19.54 -3.38
CA THR A 47 -5.15 -19.92 -3.34
C THR A 47 -5.80 -19.64 -4.71
N ASP A 48 -6.79 -20.44 -5.10
CA ASP A 48 -7.46 -20.28 -6.41
C ASP A 48 -8.26 -18.98 -6.55
N GLN A 49 -8.59 -18.35 -5.42
CA GLN A 49 -9.26 -17.06 -5.28
C GLN A 49 -8.67 -16.26 -4.09
N PRO A 50 -8.77 -14.92 -4.10
CA PRO A 50 -8.27 -14.09 -2.99
C PRO A 50 -9.25 -14.01 -1.80
N SER A 51 -10.54 -14.29 -2.01
CA SER A 51 -11.59 -14.15 -0.99
C SER A 51 -12.69 -15.20 -1.14
N TYR A 52 -13.18 -15.68 -0.01
CA TYR A 52 -14.16 -16.77 0.10
C TYR A 52 -15.30 -16.42 1.06
N ALA A 53 -16.43 -17.09 0.89
CA ALA A 53 -17.53 -17.17 1.83
C ALA A 53 -17.48 -18.49 2.63
N PRO A 54 -18.04 -18.54 3.85
CA PRO A 54 -18.14 -19.78 4.61
C PRO A 54 -18.91 -20.87 3.85
N GLY A 55 -18.40 -22.11 3.87
CA GLY A 55 -18.92 -23.23 3.07
C GLY A 55 -18.33 -23.34 1.66
N GLU A 56 -17.59 -22.34 1.17
CA GLU A 56 -16.83 -22.48 -0.08
C GLU A 56 -15.60 -23.38 0.11
N THR A 57 -15.08 -23.90 -1.00
CA THR A 57 -13.87 -24.73 -1.02
C THR A 57 -12.67 -23.90 -1.43
N VAL A 58 -11.61 -23.93 -0.62
CA VAL A 58 -10.31 -23.34 -0.98
C VAL A 58 -9.53 -24.36 -1.79
N GLY A 59 -9.13 -23.99 -3.01
CA GLY A 59 -8.15 -24.72 -3.81
C GLY A 59 -6.75 -24.18 -3.56
N LEU A 60 -5.79 -25.07 -3.30
CA LEU A 60 -4.38 -24.73 -3.16
C LEU A 60 -3.60 -25.23 -4.37
N HIS A 61 -3.00 -24.30 -5.11
CA HIS A 61 -2.11 -24.58 -6.25
C HIS A 61 -0.68 -24.53 -5.74
N VAL A 62 0.04 -25.66 -5.81
CA VAL A 62 1.33 -25.84 -5.12
C VAL A 62 2.35 -26.48 -6.05
N SER A 63 3.58 -25.96 -6.03
CA SER A 63 4.77 -26.56 -6.61
C SER A 63 5.81 -26.76 -5.53
N THR A 64 6.40 -27.95 -5.44
CA THR A 64 7.43 -28.25 -4.44
C THR A 64 8.41 -29.32 -4.90
N SER A 65 9.69 -29.15 -4.54
CA SER A 65 10.72 -30.18 -4.69
C SER A 65 10.76 -31.15 -3.50
N ALA A 66 9.98 -30.90 -2.45
CA ALA A 66 9.85 -31.81 -1.32
C ALA A 66 9.05 -33.06 -1.73
N PRO A 67 9.46 -34.28 -1.34
CA PRO A 67 8.68 -35.50 -1.62
C PRO A 67 7.34 -35.53 -0.87
N ILE A 68 7.29 -34.90 0.30
CA ILE A 68 6.10 -34.82 1.15
C ILE A 68 5.92 -33.37 1.58
N TRP A 69 4.67 -32.92 1.58
CA TRP A 69 4.29 -31.61 2.08
C TRP A 69 2.98 -31.65 2.88
N GLY A 70 2.63 -30.51 3.45
CA GLY A 70 1.37 -30.26 4.13
C GLY A 70 1.13 -28.77 4.29
N PHE A 71 0.02 -28.42 4.91
CA PHE A 71 -0.29 -27.03 5.22
C PHE A 71 -1.06 -26.90 6.53
N GLU A 72 -0.89 -25.74 7.17
CA GLU A 72 -1.71 -25.29 8.28
C GLU A 72 -2.45 -24.02 7.87
N VAL A 73 -3.68 -23.85 8.34
CA VAL A 73 -4.44 -22.61 8.15
C VAL A 73 -4.59 -21.92 9.49
N TRP A 74 -4.19 -20.65 9.53
CA TRP A 74 -4.19 -19.82 10.71
C TRP A 74 -5.07 -18.59 10.48
N ARG A 75 -6.02 -18.33 11.37
CA ARG A 75 -6.73 -17.05 11.40
C ARG A 75 -5.84 -16.01 12.05
N ASP A 76 -5.59 -14.92 11.35
CA ASP A 76 -4.72 -13.85 11.81
C ASP A 76 -5.50 -12.64 12.34
N GLY A 77 -6.17 -12.86 13.47
CA GLY A 77 -6.90 -11.82 14.19
C GLY A 77 -6.17 -11.34 15.44
N HIS A 78 -6.90 -10.72 16.36
CA HIS A 78 -6.40 -10.38 17.70
C HIS A 78 -5.70 -11.57 18.37
N THR A 79 -6.24 -12.77 18.16
CA THR A 79 -5.57 -14.03 18.42
C THR A 79 -5.10 -14.67 17.11
N PHE A 80 -3.88 -15.21 17.13
CA PHE A 80 -3.32 -15.99 16.02
C PHE A 80 -3.61 -17.47 16.28
N GLU A 81 -4.57 -18.04 15.55
CA GLU A 81 -5.14 -19.36 15.87
C GLU A 81 -5.08 -20.32 14.70
N LYS A 82 -4.52 -21.51 14.92
CA LYS A 82 -4.57 -22.60 13.93
C LYS A 82 -5.98 -23.18 13.90
N VAL A 83 -6.61 -23.14 12.73
CA VAL A 83 -7.99 -23.60 12.52
C VAL A 83 -8.09 -24.85 11.66
N HIS A 84 -7.04 -25.18 10.90
CA HIS A 84 -6.99 -26.36 10.05
C HIS A 84 -5.54 -26.85 9.86
N GLU A 85 -5.39 -28.13 9.57
CA GLU A 85 -4.10 -28.74 9.26
C GLU A 85 -4.29 -30.00 8.41
N GLN A 86 -3.44 -30.14 7.40
CA GLN A 86 -3.32 -31.35 6.59
C GLN A 86 -1.85 -31.66 6.34
N ARG A 87 -1.47 -32.94 6.41
CA ARG A 87 -0.07 -33.41 6.28
C ARG A 87 0.01 -34.64 5.38
N GLY A 88 1.23 -34.99 4.95
CA GLY A 88 1.49 -36.23 4.25
C GLY A 88 1.04 -36.23 2.79
N LEU A 89 0.92 -35.05 2.19
CA LEU A 89 0.59 -34.87 0.78
C LEU A 89 1.80 -35.19 -0.08
N ALA A 90 1.58 -35.85 -1.21
CA ALA A 90 2.66 -36.11 -2.17
C ALA A 90 3.07 -34.79 -2.84
N GLY A 91 4.37 -34.50 -2.82
CA GLY A 91 4.91 -33.33 -3.49
C GLY A 91 5.16 -33.57 -4.97
N ALA A 92 4.99 -32.50 -5.75
CA ALA A 92 5.28 -32.48 -7.17
C ALA A 92 5.83 -31.10 -7.54
N HIS A 93 6.93 -31.11 -8.29
CA HIS A 93 7.51 -29.89 -8.83
C HIS A 93 6.82 -29.57 -10.17
N HIS A 94 6.33 -28.35 -10.29
CA HIS A 94 5.73 -27.78 -11.48
C HIS A 94 6.51 -26.53 -11.91
N PRO A 95 7.02 -26.49 -13.16
CA PRO A 95 7.74 -25.31 -13.65
C PRO A 95 6.80 -24.11 -13.79
N VAL A 96 7.39 -22.92 -13.88
CA VAL A 96 6.70 -21.68 -14.25
C VAL A 96 6.91 -21.37 -15.74
N GLY A 97 6.00 -20.63 -16.35
CA GLY A 97 6.15 -20.12 -17.71
C GLY A 97 7.06 -18.88 -17.78
N ASP A 98 7.45 -18.50 -18.99
CA ASP A 98 8.38 -17.39 -19.24
C ASP A 98 7.86 -16.02 -18.74
N ASP A 99 6.54 -15.79 -18.76
CA ASP A 99 5.91 -14.56 -18.25
C ASP A 99 4.91 -14.89 -17.13
N VAL A 100 5.42 -15.52 -16.06
CA VAL A 100 4.60 -15.93 -14.90
C VAL A 100 3.96 -14.73 -14.18
N VAL A 101 4.56 -13.54 -14.28
CA VAL A 101 4.00 -12.31 -13.68
C VAL A 101 2.67 -11.96 -14.32
N ALA A 102 2.58 -11.96 -15.65
CA ALA A 102 1.33 -11.62 -16.35
C ALA A 102 0.38 -12.81 -16.51
N SER A 103 0.89 -14.03 -16.68
CA SER A 103 0.08 -15.22 -17.01
C SER A 103 -0.28 -16.09 -15.81
N GLY A 104 0.38 -15.91 -14.67
CA GLY A 104 0.25 -16.79 -13.52
C GLY A 104 0.98 -18.12 -13.69
N CYS A 105 1.02 -18.92 -12.64
CA CYS A 105 1.80 -20.16 -12.63
C CYS A 105 1.16 -21.31 -13.43
N GLY A 106 -0.17 -21.33 -13.54
CA GLY A 106 -0.91 -22.43 -14.18
C GLY A 106 -0.71 -23.81 -13.51
N TRP A 107 -0.25 -23.83 -12.26
CA TRP A 107 -0.03 -25.07 -11.51
C TRP A 107 -1.34 -25.83 -11.27
N PRO A 108 -1.32 -27.17 -11.24
CA PRO A 108 -2.50 -27.93 -10.84
C PRO A 108 -2.83 -27.70 -9.36
N GLN A 109 -4.09 -27.95 -9.01
CA GLN A 109 -4.51 -27.95 -7.62
C GLN A 109 -3.84 -29.15 -6.89
N GLY A 110 -2.99 -28.85 -5.91
CA GLY A 110 -2.30 -29.84 -5.08
C GLY A 110 -3.13 -30.32 -3.90
N ALA A 111 -4.03 -29.47 -3.37
CA ALA A 111 -4.95 -29.80 -2.29
C ALA A 111 -6.19 -28.91 -2.31
N SER A 112 -7.22 -29.30 -1.54
CA SER A 112 -8.33 -28.42 -1.20
C SER A 112 -8.95 -28.79 0.14
N PHE A 113 -9.67 -27.85 0.74
CA PHE A 113 -10.50 -28.07 1.91
C PHE A 113 -11.75 -27.18 1.87
N GLU A 114 -12.84 -27.65 2.46
CA GLU A 114 -14.06 -26.87 2.64
C GLU A 114 -13.93 -25.99 3.88
N ILE A 115 -14.30 -24.71 3.76
CA ILE A 115 -14.32 -23.77 4.88
C ILE A 115 -15.53 -24.08 5.77
N PRO A 116 -15.34 -24.48 7.04
CA PRO A 116 -16.45 -24.67 7.96
C PRO A 116 -17.28 -23.39 8.13
N THR A 117 -18.61 -23.52 8.17
CA THR A 117 -19.53 -22.39 8.30
C THR A 117 -19.39 -21.59 9.61
N GLY A 118 -18.71 -22.15 10.61
CA GLY A 118 -18.46 -21.50 11.90
C GLY A 118 -17.16 -20.67 11.97
N TRP A 119 -16.37 -20.61 10.90
CA TRP A 119 -15.18 -19.75 10.87
C TRP A 119 -15.60 -18.27 10.83
N ALA A 120 -14.93 -17.45 11.63
CA ALA A 120 -15.19 -16.01 11.71
C ALA A 120 -14.56 -15.26 10.53
N SER A 121 -15.17 -14.16 10.10
CA SER A 121 -14.58 -13.31 9.05
C SER A 121 -13.17 -12.83 9.45
N GLY A 122 -12.25 -12.71 8.50
CA GLY A 122 -10.90 -12.23 8.77
C GLY A 122 -9.87 -12.65 7.73
N GLY A 123 -8.60 -12.34 7.99
CA GLY A 123 -7.47 -12.77 7.18
C GLY A 123 -6.98 -14.15 7.61
N TYR A 124 -6.76 -15.04 6.64
CA TYR A 124 -6.32 -16.41 6.88
C TYR A 124 -5.00 -16.68 6.17
N ILE A 125 -4.00 -17.10 6.94
CA ILE A 125 -2.66 -17.46 6.46
C ILE A 125 -2.60 -18.97 6.28
N VAL A 126 -2.26 -19.41 5.08
CA VAL A 126 -2.01 -20.81 4.75
C VAL A 126 -0.50 -21.03 4.75
N VAL A 127 0.02 -21.66 5.80
CA VAL A 127 1.45 -21.98 5.92
C VAL A 127 1.70 -23.32 5.24
N LEU A 128 2.24 -23.28 4.03
CA LEU A 128 2.71 -24.44 3.29
C LEU A 128 4.04 -24.92 3.88
N ARG A 129 4.22 -26.24 3.99
CA ARG A 129 5.40 -26.85 4.59
C ARG A 129 5.84 -28.07 3.77
N GLY A 130 7.05 -28.01 3.21
CA GLY A 130 7.69 -29.12 2.49
C GLY A 130 8.82 -29.73 3.32
N GLU A 131 8.95 -31.05 3.30
CA GLU A 131 9.95 -31.80 4.06
C GLU A 131 10.78 -32.73 3.18
N ARG A 132 12.12 -32.71 3.33
CA ARG A 132 13.04 -33.65 2.67
C ARG A 132 14.23 -33.95 3.59
N ASP A 133 14.50 -35.23 3.86
CA ASP A 133 15.64 -35.69 4.66
C ASP A 133 15.79 -35.00 6.04
N GLY A 134 14.67 -34.67 6.68
CA GLY A 134 14.63 -33.97 7.98
C GLY A 134 14.87 -32.46 7.90
N GLN A 135 15.04 -31.90 6.69
CA GLN A 135 14.99 -30.47 6.43
C GLN A 135 13.57 -30.04 6.08
N GLU A 136 13.27 -28.77 6.36
CA GLU A 136 11.96 -28.18 6.19
C GLU A 136 12.07 -26.82 5.48
N VAL A 137 11.11 -26.53 4.61
CA VAL A 137 10.90 -25.22 4.00
C VAL A 137 9.44 -24.81 4.14
N THR A 138 9.19 -23.51 4.29
CA THR A 138 7.84 -22.98 4.45
C THR A 138 7.58 -21.77 3.57
N GLN A 139 6.34 -21.62 3.11
CA GLN A 139 5.86 -20.47 2.35
C GLN A 139 4.42 -20.15 2.75
N ASP A 140 4.03 -18.88 2.63
CA ASP A 140 2.71 -18.41 3.06
C ASP A 140 1.83 -18.04 1.85
N ALA A 141 0.68 -18.71 1.74
CA ALA A 141 -0.44 -18.19 0.97
C ALA A 141 -1.44 -17.48 1.90
N PHE A 142 -2.40 -16.76 1.33
CA PHE A 142 -3.35 -15.95 2.08
C PHE A 142 -4.71 -15.91 1.39
N PHE A 143 -5.77 -15.86 2.18
CA PHE A 143 -7.10 -15.50 1.68
C PHE A 143 -7.89 -14.70 2.72
N VAL A 144 -8.86 -13.92 2.21
CA VAL A 144 -9.89 -13.28 3.03
C VAL A 144 -11.07 -14.23 3.19
N LEU A 145 -11.61 -14.34 4.41
CA LEU A 145 -12.90 -14.96 4.65
C LEU A 145 -13.93 -13.88 4.98
N ARG A 146 -14.97 -13.77 4.16
CA ARG A 146 -16.12 -12.89 4.40
C ARG A 146 -17.01 -13.43 5.51
N ALA A 147 -17.84 -12.57 6.08
CA ALA A 147 -18.85 -12.99 7.04
C ALA A 147 -19.92 -13.90 6.39
N ALA A 148 -20.37 -14.91 7.13
CA ALA A 148 -21.48 -15.77 6.71
C ALA A 148 -22.79 -14.97 6.51
N GLU A 149 -23.00 -13.96 7.35
CA GLU A 149 -24.16 -13.09 7.34
C GLU A 149 -23.68 -11.63 7.44
N PRO A 150 -23.32 -11.00 6.30
CA PRO A 150 -22.78 -9.65 6.25
C PRO A 150 -23.62 -8.66 7.05
N GLY A 151 -22.99 -7.85 7.88
CA GLY A 151 -23.70 -6.83 8.64
C GLY A 151 -24.47 -7.35 9.87
N ARG A 152 -24.55 -8.67 10.11
CA ARG A 152 -25.34 -9.23 11.23
C ARG A 152 -24.58 -9.16 12.56
N GLY A 153 -23.33 -9.62 12.55
CA GLY A 153 -22.45 -9.64 13.73
C GLY A 153 -21.73 -8.31 13.94
N SER A 154 -21.35 -7.65 12.84
CA SER A 154 -20.68 -6.36 12.84
C SER A 154 -21.38 -5.40 11.88
N LYS A 155 -21.31 -4.09 12.16
CA LYS A 155 -21.72 -3.05 11.19
C LYS A 155 -20.52 -2.34 10.56
N LEU A 156 -19.32 -2.84 10.82
CA LEU A 156 -18.05 -2.34 10.31
C LEU A 156 -17.46 -3.34 9.32
N ALA A 157 -17.27 -2.90 8.07
CA ALA A 157 -16.46 -3.62 7.10
C ALA A 157 -15.08 -2.98 6.99
N MET A 158 -14.03 -3.79 7.09
CA MET A 158 -12.68 -3.37 6.72
C MET A 158 -12.35 -3.93 5.34
N VAL A 159 -11.85 -3.09 4.44
CA VAL A 159 -11.42 -3.52 3.09
C VAL A 159 -9.90 -3.56 3.05
N ALA A 160 -9.34 -4.74 2.82
CA ALA A 160 -7.91 -4.95 2.67
C ALA A 160 -7.41 -4.49 1.30
N ALA A 161 -6.24 -3.85 1.27
CA ALA A 161 -5.64 -3.23 0.08
C ALA A 161 -4.99 -4.25 -0.89
N THR A 162 -5.72 -5.32 -1.22
CA THR A 162 -5.20 -6.47 -1.99
C THR A 162 -4.67 -6.10 -3.38
N TYR A 163 -5.18 -5.04 -4.01
CA TYR A 163 -4.68 -4.56 -5.31
C TYR A 163 -3.36 -3.80 -5.16
N THR A 164 -3.17 -3.10 -4.03
CA THR A 164 -1.87 -2.55 -3.68
C THR A 164 -0.88 -3.67 -3.40
N TRP A 165 -1.27 -4.72 -2.68
CA TRP A 165 -0.37 -5.86 -2.46
C TRP A 165 0.09 -6.47 -3.78
N GLN A 166 -0.83 -6.66 -4.73
CA GLN A 166 -0.50 -7.22 -6.03
C GLN A 166 0.56 -6.41 -6.80
N GLU A 167 0.52 -5.09 -6.71
CA GLU A 167 1.46 -4.17 -7.37
C GLU A 167 2.87 -4.21 -6.78
N TYR A 168 2.98 -4.66 -5.53
CA TYR A 168 4.25 -4.84 -4.83
C TYR A 168 4.69 -6.31 -4.74
N ASN A 169 3.90 -7.25 -5.30
CA ASN A 169 4.25 -8.66 -5.36
C ASN A 169 5.24 -8.91 -6.51
N ASP A 170 6.53 -9.00 -6.18
CA ASP A 170 7.63 -9.24 -7.13
C ASP A 170 7.89 -10.71 -7.43
N TRP A 171 7.11 -11.63 -6.84
CA TRP A 171 7.31 -13.05 -7.04
C TRP A 171 7.22 -13.42 -8.52
N GLY A 172 8.24 -14.12 -9.02
CA GLY A 172 8.32 -14.56 -10.41
C GLY A 172 8.98 -13.56 -11.36
N GLY A 173 9.75 -12.60 -10.84
CA GLY A 173 10.64 -11.75 -11.66
C GLY A 173 10.21 -10.28 -11.80
N GLY A 174 9.03 -9.90 -11.29
CA GLY A 174 8.57 -8.52 -11.46
C GLY A 174 7.26 -8.19 -10.74
N CYS A 175 7.04 -6.89 -10.59
CA CYS A 175 5.85 -6.27 -10.02
C CYS A 175 5.57 -4.93 -10.72
N GLY A 176 4.64 -4.17 -10.18
CA GLY A 176 4.32 -2.85 -10.66
C GLY A 176 5.42 -1.78 -10.47
N TYR A 177 6.51 -2.10 -9.79
CA TYR A 177 7.63 -1.17 -9.53
C TYR A 177 9.00 -1.75 -9.88
N PHE A 178 9.05 -3.00 -10.36
CA PHE A 178 10.28 -3.70 -10.67
C PHE A 178 10.09 -4.72 -11.80
N SER A 179 11.11 -4.90 -12.63
CA SER A 179 11.19 -6.00 -13.59
C SER A 179 12.64 -6.44 -13.76
N ASP A 180 12.91 -7.74 -13.61
CA ASP A 180 14.23 -8.34 -13.83
C ASP A 180 14.70 -8.26 -15.30
N GLU A 181 13.76 -8.10 -16.23
CA GLU A 181 14.05 -7.85 -17.66
C GLU A 181 14.73 -6.50 -17.92
N TYR A 182 14.64 -5.54 -17.00
CA TYR A 182 15.22 -4.21 -17.15
C TYR A 182 15.99 -3.80 -15.90
N VAL A 183 17.30 -4.01 -15.94
CA VAL A 183 18.26 -3.64 -14.88
C VAL A 183 19.25 -2.62 -15.44
N ASP A 184 18.78 -1.41 -15.77
CA ASP A 184 19.66 -0.29 -16.13
C ASP A 184 19.49 0.86 -15.14
N HIS A 185 20.56 1.12 -14.38
CA HIS A 185 20.61 2.19 -13.37
C HIS A 185 21.30 3.47 -13.88
N THR A 186 21.55 3.57 -15.20
CA THR A 186 22.28 4.68 -15.81
C THR A 186 21.44 5.58 -16.73
N ALA A 187 20.15 5.26 -16.90
CA ALA A 187 19.21 6.03 -17.72
C ALA A 187 18.52 7.18 -16.94
N ASP A 188 17.82 8.06 -17.67
CA ASP A 188 16.95 9.11 -17.12
C ASP A 188 15.98 8.50 -16.09
N PRO A 189 15.84 9.06 -14.86
CA PRO A 189 14.92 8.53 -13.84
C PRO A 189 13.50 8.27 -14.37
N LEU A 190 12.98 9.11 -15.26
CA LEU A 190 11.65 8.90 -15.85
C LEU A 190 11.64 7.69 -16.80
N GLU A 191 12.67 7.52 -17.62
CA GLU A 191 12.84 6.36 -18.50
C GLU A 191 12.95 5.05 -17.72
N VAL A 192 13.67 5.07 -16.58
CA VAL A 192 13.74 3.93 -15.67
C VAL A 192 12.35 3.59 -15.15
N ARG A 193 11.56 4.58 -14.71
CA ARG A 193 10.19 4.36 -14.22
C ARG A 193 9.25 3.80 -15.28
N GLU A 194 9.39 4.20 -16.54
CA GLU A 194 8.57 3.70 -17.65
C GLU A 194 8.92 2.26 -18.07
N LYS A 195 10.14 1.79 -17.81
CA LYS A 195 10.63 0.48 -18.28
C LYS A 195 10.78 -0.56 -17.18
N SER A 196 10.94 -0.15 -15.93
CA SER A 196 11.29 -1.03 -14.81
C SER A 196 10.07 -1.58 -14.08
N PHE A 197 9.00 -1.95 -14.78
CA PHE A 197 7.82 -2.56 -14.15
C PHE A 197 7.02 -3.45 -15.10
N LYS A 198 6.12 -4.26 -14.53
CA LYS A 198 5.18 -5.11 -15.25
C LYS A 198 3.77 -4.51 -15.15
N PRO A 199 3.12 -4.14 -16.27
CA PRO A 199 1.79 -3.52 -16.25
C PRO A 199 0.64 -4.52 -16.08
N ARG A 200 0.91 -5.83 -16.19
CA ARG A 200 -0.09 -6.91 -16.06
C ARG A 200 0.38 -7.88 -15.00
N LEU A 201 -0.46 -8.12 -13.98
CA LEU A 201 -0.09 -8.86 -12.78
C LEU A 201 -1.20 -9.89 -12.46
N SER A 202 -0.87 -11.18 -12.56
CA SER A 202 -1.80 -12.28 -12.25
C SER A 202 -1.90 -12.54 -10.75
N PHE A 203 -3.11 -12.78 -10.24
CA PHE A 203 -3.33 -13.29 -8.87
C PHE A 203 -3.02 -14.78 -8.72
N ASP A 204 -2.79 -15.49 -9.83
CA ASP A 204 -2.50 -16.94 -9.83
C ASP A 204 -1.01 -17.22 -9.62
N ARG A 205 -0.42 -16.55 -8.64
CA ARG A 205 0.98 -16.70 -8.27
C ARG A 205 1.16 -16.48 -6.75
N PRO A 206 2.19 -17.09 -6.15
CA PRO A 206 2.54 -16.88 -4.75
C PRO A 206 2.73 -15.40 -4.38
N TRP A 207 2.54 -15.10 -3.10
CA TRP A 207 2.96 -13.83 -2.51
C TRP A 207 4.46 -13.89 -2.20
N SER A 208 5.17 -12.81 -2.51
CA SER A 208 6.56 -12.64 -2.13
C SER A 208 6.76 -12.74 -0.62
N ARG A 209 7.90 -13.32 -0.23
CA ARG A 209 8.26 -13.46 1.18
C ARG A 209 8.27 -12.11 1.90
N GLY A 210 7.52 -12.04 2.99
CA GLY A 210 7.37 -10.84 3.83
C GLY A 210 5.97 -10.23 3.78
N MET A 211 5.29 -10.31 2.63
CA MET A 211 4.00 -9.62 2.45
C MET A 211 2.93 -10.13 3.41
N ILE A 212 2.86 -11.44 3.62
CA ILE A 212 1.86 -12.09 4.48
C ILE A 212 2.31 -12.18 5.94
N ARG A 213 3.61 -12.44 6.19
CA ARG A 213 4.21 -12.42 7.53
C ARG A 213 5.59 -11.79 7.52
N THR A 214 5.85 -10.96 8.51
CA THR A 214 7.20 -10.45 8.83
C THR A 214 7.53 -10.68 10.31
N PRO A 215 8.82 -10.81 10.67
CA PRO A 215 9.26 -10.84 12.05
C PRO A 215 8.86 -9.57 12.80
N VAL A 216 8.55 -9.73 14.09
CA VAL A 216 8.37 -8.60 15.01
C VAL A 216 9.65 -7.76 15.03
N GLY A 217 9.49 -6.44 14.94
CA GLY A 217 10.61 -5.49 14.95
C GLY A 217 11.26 -5.23 13.59
N ALA A 218 10.72 -5.78 12.49
CA ALA A 218 11.17 -5.40 11.15
C ALA A 218 11.02 -3.87 10.94
N PRO A 219 12.06 -3.17 10.44
CA PRO A 219 12.10 -1.71 10.33
C PRO A 219 11.06 -1.15 9.35
N ARG A 220 10.40 -0.02 9.69
CA ARG A 220 9.43 0.70 8.83
C ARG A 220 10.15 1.58 7.81
N LEU A 221 9.45 1.96 6.73
CA LEU A 221 9.95 2.95 5.78
C LEU A 221 10.01 4.35 6.39
N ALA A 222 8.95 4.76 7.09
CA ALA A 222 8.92 6.01 7.85
C ALA A 222 9.95 5.96 8.99
N GLN A 223 10.92 6.87 8.95
CA GLN A 223 12.04 6.90 9.89
C GLN A 223 11.82 7.90 11.04
N PRO A 224 12.34 7.59 12.24
CA PRO A 224 12.56 8.62 13.26
C PRO A 224 13.50 9.72 12.73
N PRO A 225 13.47 10.93 13.31
CA PRO A 225 14.21 12.06 12.74
C PRO A 225 15.72 11.81 12.78
N LEU A 226 16.38 11.98 11.65
CA LEU A 226 17.82 11.80 11.55
C LEU A 226 18.57 12.98 12.22
N PRO A 227 19.72 12.73 12.89
CA PRO A 227 20.58 13.81 13.35
C PRO A 227 20.98 14.77 12.23
N VAL A 228 21.25 16.03 12.57
CA VAL A 228 21.77 17.01 11.60
C VAL A 228 23.12 16.52 11.07
N GLY A 229 23.26 16.50 9.74
CA GLY A 229 24.47 16.02 9.05
C GLY A 229 24.57 14.50 8.90
N ALA A 230 23.59 13.72 9.40
CA ALA A 230 23.54 12.29 9.13
C ALA A 230 23.20 12.02 7.66
N ALA A 231 23.81 10.96 7.11
CA ALA A 231 23.48 10.45 5.78
C ALA A 231 22.04 9.97 5.74
N VAL A 232 21.35 10.24 4.62
CA VAL A 232 20.01 9.73 4.35
C VAL A 232 20.06 8.39 3.64
N GLY A 233 19.03 7.55 3.85
CA GLY A 233 18.90 6.26 3.19
C GLY A 233 17.61 5.54 3.57
N ILE A 234 17.50 4.26 3.19
CA ILE A 234 16.29 3.44 3.39
C ILE A 234 16.68 2.15 4.14
N PRO A 235 16.88 2.21 5.49
CA PRO A 235 17.31 1.07 6.29
C PRO A 235 16.39 -0.15 6.20
N ALA A 236 15.09 0.08 5.94
CA ALA A 236 14.13 -1.00 5.78
C ALA A 236 14.42 -1.87 4.55
N ALA A 237 14.86 -1.26 3.44
CA ALA A 237 15.22 -1.97 2.24
C ALA A 237 16.49 -2.81 2.46
N ASP A 238 17.51 -2.22 3.10
CA ASP A 238 18.75 -2.93 3.46
C ASP A 238 18.47 -4.14 4.35
N TRP A 239 17.57 -3.98 5.32
CA TRP A 239 17.14 -5.07 6.20
C TRP A 239 16.41 -6.17 5.41
N ALA A 240 15.47 -5.82 4.53
CA ALA A 240 14.70 -6.80 3.76
C ALA A 240 15.63 -7.65 2.89
N ILE A 241 16.48 -7.01 2.09
CA ILE A 241 17.45 -7.67 1.21
C ILE A 241 18.40 -8.55 2.03
N SER A 242 18.98 -8.02 3.12
CA SER A 242 19.96 -8.75 3.93
C SER A 242 19.37 -9.98 4.63
N ASN A 243 18.06 -10.02 4.83
CA ASN A 243 17.36 -11.13 5.49
C ASN A 243 16.60 -12.03 4.50
N GLY A 244 16.76 -11.82 3.18
CA GLY A 244 16.15 -12.63 2.13
C GLY A 244 14.63 -12.48 2.05
N TYR A 245 14.12 -11.28 2.33
CA TYR A 245 12.74 -10.88 2.04
C TYR A 245 12.71 -10.08 0.73
N SER A 246 11.56 -10.07 0.05
CA SER A 246 11.35 -9.10 -1.02
C SER A 246 11.50 -7.69 -0.47
N VAL A 247 12.20 -6.81 -1.19
CA VAL A 247 12.35 -5.41 -0.78
C VAL A 247 11.01 -4.69 -0.72
N TRP A 248 10.05 -5.09 -1.55
CA TRP A 248 8.74 -4.45 -1.67
C TRP A 248 7.81 -4.72 -0.48
N THR A 249 8.14 -5.70 0.37
CA THR A 249 7.42 -5.92 1.64
C THR A 249 7.47 -4.72 2.58
N ILE A 250 8.43 -3.80 2.41
CA ILE A 250 8.54 -2.61 3.27
C ILE A 250 7.43 -1.61 2.97
N ALA A 251 6.87 -1.63 1.75
CA ALA A 251 5.86 -0.68 1.27
C ALA A 251 4.44 -1.26 1.27
N SER A 252 4.25 -2.59 1.26
CA SER A 252 2.91 -3.19 1.15
C SER A 252 2.78 -4.55 1.84
N GLY A 253 1.55 -5.06 1.92
CA GLY A 253 1.23 -6.41 2.39
C GLY A 253 0.50 -6.47 3.74
N TRP A 254 -0.22 -7.57 3.94
CA TRP A 254 -1.00 -7.88 5.14
C TRP A 254 -0.22 -7.64 6.43
N ALA A 255 0.99 -8.19 6.54
CA ALA A 255 1.76 -8.19 7.79
C ALA A 255 2.11 -6.80 8.30
N ARG A 256 2.29 -5.86 7.37
CA ARG A 256 2.92 -4.56 7.61
C ARG A 256 1.91 -3.44 7.74
N TYR A 257 0.71 -3.65 7.21
CA TYR A 257 -0.34 -2.63 7.13
C TYR A 257 -1.66 -3.19 7.65
N ASP A 258 -2.44 -3.86 6.80
CA ASP A 258 -3.83 -4.23 7.08
C ASP A 258 -4.00 -5.05 8.39
N ALA A 259 -3.12 -6.02 8.66
CA ALA A 259 -3.19 -6.83 9.87
C ALA A 259 -3.08 -6.00 11.15
N LEU A 260 -2.34 -4.88 11.12
CA LEU A 260 -2.14 -4.04 12.30
C LEU A 260 -3.45 -3.40 12.75
N THR A 261 -4.18 -2.79 11.81
CA THR A 261 -5.49 -2.19 12.10
C THR A 261 -6.53 -3.26 12.37
N PHE A 262 -6.55 -4.36 11.61
CA PHE A 262 -7.51 -5.46 11.82
C PHE A 262 -7.41 -6.04 13.24
N ARG A 263 -6.19 -6.37 13.69
CA ARG A 263 -5.92 -6.87 15.05
C ARG A 263 -6.29 -5.84 16.11
N TRP A 264 -6.00 -4.55 15.88
CA TRP A 264 -6.36 -3.49 16.81
C TRP A 264 -7.89 -3.36 16.96
N LEU A 265 -8.63 -3.39 15.84
CA LEU A 265 -10.09 -3.33 15.86
C LEU A 265 -10.70 -4.48 16.66
N GLU A 266 -10.22 -5.71 16.46
CA GLU A 266 -10.66 -6.87 17.23
C GLU A 266 -10.30 -6.79 18.72
N ALA A 267 -9.05 -6.41 19.03
CA ALA A 267 -8.57 -6.25 20.41
C ALA A 267 -9.42 -5.23 21.20
N ASN A 268 -10.03 -4.29 20.50
CA ASN A 268 -10.82 -3.20 21.05
C ASN A 268 -12.33 -3.39 20.90
N GLY A 269 -12.78 -4.59 20.51
CA GLY A 269 -14.19 -4.98 20.54
C GLY A 269 -15.03 -4.55 19.33
N TYR A 270 -14.41 -4.04 18.26
CA TYR A 270 -15.14 -3.62 17.06
C TYR A 270 -15.52 -4.78 16.12
N GLN A 271 -14.82 -5.92 16.21
CA GLN A 271 -15.07 -7.15 15.44
C GLN A 271 -15.39 -6.87 13.96
N PRO A 272 -14.44 -6.33 13.17
CA PRO A 272 -14.69 -5.96 11.78
C PRO A 272 -14.95 -7.20 10.90
N ASP A 273 -15.92 -7.13 10.00
CA ASP A 273 -16.00 -8.07 8.88
C ASP A 273 -14.93 -7.66 7.85
N LEU A 274 -14.08 -8.60 7.43
CA LEU A 274 -13.01 -8.33 6.46
C LEU A 274 -13.49 -8.64 5.04
N LEU A 275 -13.23 -7.69 4.14
CA LEU A 275 -13.40 -7.79 2.70
C LEU A 275 -12.05 -7.56 2.02
N SER A 276 -11.88 -8.07 0.81
CA SER A 276 -10.82 -7.67 -0.12
C SER A 276 -11.37 -6.67 -1.14
N GLN A 277 -10.51 -5.90 -1.81
CA GLN A 277 -10.95 -5.05 -2.93
C GLN A 277 -11.61 -5.87 -4.05
N TRP A 278 -11.17 -7.12 -4.22
CA TRP A 278 -11.79 -8.06 -5.15
C TRP A 278 -13.27 -8.34 -4.85
N ASP A 279 -13.68 -8.30 -3.58
CA ASP A 279 -15.09 -8.49 -3.21
C ASP A 279 -15.98 -7.35 -3.68
N LEU A 280 -15.44 -6.12 -3.72
CA LEU A 280 -16.17 -4.95 -4.22
C LEU A 280 -16.37 -5.03 -5.73
N ASP A 281 -15.37 -5.50 -6.48
CA ASP A 281 -15.50 -5.71 -7.92
C ASP A 281 -16.36 -6.94 -8.29
N ARG A 282 -16.41 -7.94 -7.41
CA ARG A 282 -17.24 -9.14 -7.61
C ARG A 282 -18.72 -8.88 -7.31
N ASP A 283 -19.04 -8.11 -6.27
CA ASP A 283 -20.41 -7.88 -5.82
C ASP A 283 -20.66 -6.39 -5.50
N PRO A 284 -21.41 -5.66 -6.35
CA PRO A 284 -21.69 -4.24 -6.13
C PRO A 284 -22.61 -3.98 -4.92
N ALA A 285 -23.24 -5.02 -4.36
CA ALA A 285 -24.07 -4.93 -3.15
C ALA A 285 -23.32 -5.33 -1.87
N VAL A 286 -22.02 -5.66 -1.96
CA VAL A 286 -21.25 -6.21 -0.82
C VAL A 286 -21.26 -5.29 0.40
N LEU A 287 -21.40 -3.96 0.20
CA LEU A 287 -21.39 -2.98 1.27
C LEU A 287 -22.77 -2.68 1.90
N ASP A 288 -23.86 -3.21 1.34
CA ASP A 288 -25.24 -2.75 1.65
C ASP A 288 -25.68 -2.99 3.11
N GLN A 289 -25.06 -3.96 3.80
CA GLN A 289 -25.45 -4.33 5.17
C GLN A 289 -24.63 -3.62 6.26
N TYR A 290 -23.61 -2.87 5.87
CA TYR A 290 -22.69 -2.17 6.77
C TYR A 290 -23.11 -0.72 6.99
N ARG A 291 -22.61 -0.14 8.07
CA ARG A 291 -22.79 1.27 8.42
C ARG A 291 -21.50 2.06 8.21
N ILE A 292 -20.36 1.42 8.43
CA ILE A 292 -19.04 2.00 8.26
C ILE A 292 -18.15 1.09 7.40
N VAL A 293 -17.37 1.72 6.53
CA VAL A 293 -16.23 1.10 5.85
C VAL A 293 -14.93 1.71 6.39
N VAL A 294 -13.91 0.87 6.59
CA VAL A 294 -12.56 1.26 6.97
C VAL A 294 -11.56 0.77 5.92
N THR A 295 -10.67 1.64 5.44
CA THR A 295 -9.44 1.22 4.76
C THR A 295 -8.24 1.78 5.51
N THR A 296 -7.05 1.18 5.35
CA THR A 296 -5.92 1.56 6.18
C THR A 296 -4.56 1.37 5.51
N GLY A 297 -3.54 2.05 6.05
CA GLY A 297 -2.16 1.82 5.67
C GLY A 297 -1.89 2.24 4.24
N HIS A 298 -1.25 1.37 3.46
CA HIS A 298 -0.95 1.64 2.06
C HIS A 298 -2.06 1.09 1.15
N ASP A 299 -3.02 1.96 0.85
CA ASP A 299 -4.23 1.67 0.06
C ASP A 299 -4.24 2.56 -1.19
N GLU A 300 -3.33 2.23 -2.11
CA GLU A 300 -2.90 3.09 -3.23
C GLU A 300 -3.62 2.80 -4.55
N TYR A 301 -3.97 1.54 -4.81
CA TYR A 301 -4.54 1.07 -6.07
C TYR A 301 -6.01 0.69 -5.93
N TRP A 302 -6.86 1.25 -6.79
CA TRP A 302 -8.29 0.95 -6.83
C TRP A 302 -8.77 0.78 -8.25
N SER A 303 -9.68 -0.16 -8.48
CA SER A 303 -10.43 -0.20 -9.73
C SER A 303 -11.49 0.91 -9.75
N ALA A 304 -11.95 1.28 -10.95
CA ALA A 304 -13.09 2.18 -11.08
C ALA A 304 -14.38 1.56 -10.52
N GLY A 305 -14.56 0.23 -10.67
CA GLY A 305 -15.72 -0.52 -10.19
C GLY A 305 -15.81 -0.51 -8.67
N GLY A 306 -14.77 -1.00 -7.99
CA GLY A 306 -14.67 -0.99 -6.54
C GLY A 306 -14.77 0.42 -5.93
N ARG A 307 -14.18 1.44 -6.57
CA ARG A 307 -14.36 2.83 -6.16
C ARG A 307 -15.84 3.26 -6.24
N SER A 308 -16.53 2.91 -7.33
CA SER A 308 -17.95 3.25 -7.51
C SER A 308 -18.85 2.59 -6.46
N VAL A 309 -18.52 1.38 -6.01
CA VAL A 309 -19.22 0.70 -4.90
C VAL A 309 -19.08 1.49 -3.60
N LEU A 310 -17.86 1.94 -3.27
CA LEU A 310 -17.61 2.79 -2.10
C LEU A 310 -18.32 4.15 -2.21
N GLU A 311 -18.22 4.81 -3.36
CA GLU A 311 -18.91 6.08 -3.63
C GLU A 311 -20.42 5.94 -3.42
N GLY A 312 -21.03 4.89 -4.00
CA GLY A 312 -22.46 4.61 -3.85
C GLY A 312 -22.87 4.32 -2.40
N PHE A 313 -22.03 3.61 -1.64
CA PHE A 313 -22.23 3.38 -0.20
C PHE A 313 -22.25 4.71 0.58
N ILE A 314 -21.28 5.59 0.35
CA ILE A 314 -21.19 6.89 1.04
C ILE A 314 -22.39 7.77 0.66
N GLU A 315 -22.71 7.89 -0.63
CA GLU A 315 -23.83 8.74 -1.10
C GLU A 315 -25.16 8.37 -0.42
N ARG A 316 -25.39 7.08 -0.16
CA ARG A 316 -26.61 6.55 0.50
C ARG A 316 -26.60 6.65 2.03
N GLY A 317 -25.58 7.23 2.64
CA GLY A 317 -25.51 7.43 4.09
C GLY A 317 -24.46 6.58 4.81
N GLY A 318 -23.70 5.77 4.07
CA GLY A 318 -22.55 5.07 4.60
C GLY A 318 -21.49 6.02 5.15
N ARG A 319 -20.77 5.59 6.18
CA ARG A 319 -19.67 6.33 6.79
C ARG A 319 -18.35 5.71 6.39
N TYR A 320 -17.36 6.50 6.01
CA TYR A 320 -16.07 5.98 5.57
C TYR A 320 -14.93 6.56 6.40
N ALA A 321 -14.16 5.70 7.05
CA ALA A 321 -12.93 6.06 7.73
C ALA A 321 -11.73 5.59 6.91
N ARG A 322 -11.09 6.52 6.21
CA ARG A 322 -9.82 6.30 5.53
C ARG A 322 -8.69 6.53 6.52
N LEU A 323 -8.08 5.44 6.99
CA LEU A 323 -6.94 5.46 7.92
C LEU A 323 -5.65 5.04 7.18
N GLY A 324 -5.46 5.59 5.98
CA GLY A 324 -4.45 5.20 5.01
C GLY A 324 -4.02 6.35 4.11
N GLY A 325 -2.94 6.17 3.36
CA GLY A 325 -2.34 7.18 2.48
C GLY A 325 -1.98 6.62 1.10
N ASN A 326 -1.49 7.52 0.24
CA ASN A 326 -1.04 7.29 -1.12
C ASN A 326 -2.12 6.86 -2.14
N ILE A 327 -3.32 7.44 -2.12
CA ILE A 327 -4.36 7.06 -3.10
C ILE A 327 -4.06 7.63 -4.50
N VAL A 328 -3.40 6.86 -5.37
CA VAL A 328 -2.90 7.37 -6.67
C VAL A 328 -3.52 6.68 -7.86
N TRP A 329 -3.61 5.34 -7.89
CA TRP A 329 -3.74 4.62 -9.17
C TRP A 329 -5.11 4.01 -9.42
N GLN A 330 -5.64 4.26 -10.62
CA GLN A 330 -6.73 3.50 -11.21
C GLN A 330 -6.17 2.23 -11.88
N VAL A 331 -6.69 1.07 -11.49
CA VAL A 331 -6.39 -0.22 -12.11
C VAL A 331 -7.58 -0.78 -12.86
N ARG A 332 -7.31 -1.69 -13.79
CA ARG A 332 -8.33 -2.43 -14.53
C ARG A 332 -8.18 -3.92 -14.23
N MET A 333 -9.30 -4.56 -13.90
CA MET A 333 -9.34 -6.01 -13.68
C MET A 333 -9.76 -6.72 -14.97
N GLU A 334 -8.98 -7.72 -15.38
CA GLU A 334 -9.20 -8.52 -16.58
C GLU A 334 -9.31 -10.02 -16.23
N ASP A 335 -9.58 -10.85 -17.24
CA ASP A 335 -9.57 -12.32 -17.13
C ASP A 335 -10.48 -12.87 -16.02
N GLY A 336 -11.65 -12.25 -15.83
CA GLY A 336 -12.58 -12.62 -14.76
C GLY A 336 -12.06 -12.24 -13.36
N LEU A 337 -11.44 -11.07 -13.23
CA LEU A 337 -10.84 -10.52 -12.01
C LEU A 337 -9.58 -11.28 -11.55
N ARG A 338 -8.91 -12.01 -12.45
CA ARG A 338 -7.68 -12.77 -12.15
C ARG A 338 -6.40 -12.02 -12.51
N THR A 339 -6.50 -10.99 -13.35
CA THR A 339 -5.36 -10.20 -13.79
C THR A 339 -5.62 -8.73 -13.47
N GLN A 340 -4.71 -8.10 -12.72
CA GLN A 340 -4.71 -6.67 -12.50
C GLN A 340 -3.83 -5.98 -13.55
N VAL A 341 -4.32 -4.90 -14.13
CA VAL A 341 -3.61 -4.13 -15.16
C VAL A 341 -3.47 -2.68 -14.72
N CYS A 342 -2.25 -2.16 -14.78
CA CYS A 342 -1.94 -0.75 -14.59
C CYS A 342 -0.71 -0.34 -15.39
N HIS A 343 -0.86 0.58 -16.34
CA HIS A 343 0.25 1.08 -17.15
C HIS A 343 1.02 2.25 -16.51
N LYS A 344 0.57 2.77 -15.37
CA LYS A 344 1.28 3.75 -14.51
C LYS A 344 2.07 4.83 -15.26
N TYR A 345 3.40 4.76 -15.14
CA TYR A 345 4.38 5.67 -15.74
C TYR A 345 4.34 5.63 -17.28
N ALA A 346 4.02 4.46 -17.85
CA ALA A 346 3.85 4.26 -19.29
C ALA A 346 2.37 4.27 -19.72
N ALA A 347 1.51 5.08 -19.08
CA ALA A 347 0.07 5.14 -19.42
C ALA A 347 -0.19 5.46 -20.90
N HIS A 348 0.74 6.15 -21.58
CA HIS A 348 0.67 6.40 -23.02
C HIS A 348 0.72 5.10 -23.87
N ALA A 349 1.22 4.00 -23.31
CA ALA A 349 1.27 2.68 -23.93
C ALA A 349 0.06 1.79 -23.57
N ASP A 350 -0.87 2.23 -22.72
CA ASP A 350 -2.11 1.49 -22.45
C ASP A 350 -3.00 1.45 -23.70
N PRO A 351 -3.38 0.26 -24.21
CA PRO A 351 -4.31 0.15 -25.33
C PRO A 351 -5.67 0.84 -25.07
N GLU A 352 -6.07 0.94 -23.80
CA GLU A 352 -7.31 1.60 -23.38
C GLU A 352 -7.10 3.07 -22.98
N ARG A 353 -5.91 3.65 -23.16
CA ARG A 353 -5.59 5.04 -22.78
C ARG A 353 -6.62 6.06 -23.27
N ASN A 354 -7.12 5.85 -24.49
CA ASN A 354 -8.07 6.74 -25.17
C ASN A 354 -9.50 6.18 -25.20
N SER A 355 -9.80 5.17 -24.39
CA SER A 355 -11.14 4.56 -24.33
C SER A 355 -12.18 5.61 -23.91
N ASP A 356 -13.32 5.68 -24.60
CA ASP A 356 -14.42 6.58 -24.20
C ASP A 356 -15.01 6.18 -22.84
N ASP A 357 -14.86 4.90 -22.48
CA ASP A 357 -15.14 4.40 -21.15
C ASP A 357 -13.93 4.63 -20.24
N ILE A 358 -14.02 5.70 -19.45
CA ILE A 358 -12.99 6.13 -18.51
C ILE A 358 -12.63 5.07 -17.45
N ASP A 359 -13.58 4.19 -17.12
CA ASP A 359 -13.37 3.13 -16.14
C ASP A 359 -12.41 2.04 -16.66
N ARG A 360 -12.19 2.00 -17.99
CA ARG A 360 -11.21 1.12 -18.62
C ARG A 360 -9.81 1.72 -18.64
N ARG A 361 -9.62 3.01 -18.41
CA ARG A 361 -8.27 3.62 -18.44
C ARG A 361 -7.47 3.20 -17.20
N THR A 362 -6.15 3.10 -17.32
CA THR A 362 -5.26 2.90 -16.17
C THR A 362 -4.26 4.03 -16.03
N GLY A 363 -3.80 4.30 -14.81
CA GLY A 363 -2.90 5.41 -14.49
C GLY A 363 -3.36 6.20 -13.27
N ALA A 364 -2.73 7.33 -12.99
CA ALA A 364 -3.07 8.11 -11.80
C ALA A 364 -4.48 8.72 -11.93
N PHE A 365 -5.27 8.65 -10.87
CA PHE A 365 -6.65 9.18 -10.82
C PHE A 365 -6.71 10.67 -11.15
N GLU A 366 -5.72 11.43 -10.70
CA GLU A 366 -5.61 12.88 -10.93
C GLU A 366 -5.04 13.22 -12.31
N ALA A 367 -4.57 12.24 -13.09
CA ALA A 367 -3.98 12.53 -14.37
C ALA A 367 -5.02 13.15 -15.32
N HIS A 368 -4.62 14.10 -16.16
CA HIS A 368 -5.50 14.84 -17.08
C HIS A 368 -6.31 13.96 -18.05
N TYR A 369 -5.92 12.70 -18.23
CA TYR A 369 -6.60 11.71 -19.07
C TYR A 369 -7.50 10.74 -18.27
N ILE A 370 -7.56 10.83 -16.95
CA ILE A 370 -8.55 10.16 -16.10
C ILE A 370 -9.42 11.21 -15.39
N ASP A 371 -8.84 12.29 -14.86
CA ASP A 371 -9.56 13.44 -14.29
C ASP A 371 -10.65 13.03 -13.27
N ARG A 372 -10.33 12.06 -12.41
CA ARG A 372 -11.19 11.58 -11.31
C ARG A 372 -10.46 11.73 -9.98
N PRO A 373 -10.18 12.97 -9.53
CA PRO A 373 -9.36 13.21 -8.35
C PRO A 373 -9.88 12.44 -7.11
N PRO A 374 -9.02 11.72 -6.38
CA PRO A 374 -9.40 10.91 -5.22
C PRO A 374 -10.10 11.68 -4.10
N VAL A 375 -9.79 12.98 -3.92
CA VAL A 375 -10.38 13.82 -2.87
C VAL A 375 -11.90 13.83 -2.86
N THR A 376 -12.53 13.61 -4.01
CA THR A 376 -14.00 13.53 -4.17
C THR A 376 -14.66 12.32 -3.51
N THR A 377 -13.87 11.31 -3.15
CA THR A 377 -14.31 10.04 -2.54
C THR A 377 -13.59 9.76 -1.24
N PHE A 378 -12.26 9.91 -1.26
CA PHE A 378 -11.35 9.53 -0.18
C PHE A 378 -11.03 10.68 0.76
N GLY A 379 -11.41 11.91 0.44
CA GLY A 379 -11.20 13.10 1.27
C GLY A 379 -9.82 13.75 1.15
N ALA A 380 -8.90 13.16 0.36
CA ALA A 380 -7.61 13.74 -0.01
C ALA A 380 -7.11 13.14 -1.35
N ASN A 381 -6.10 13.76 -1.94
CA ASN A 381 -5.47 13.44 -3.22
C ASN A 381 -4.06 12.86 -3.04
N GLY A 382 -3.68 11.87 -3.85
CA GLY A 382 -2.38 11.23 -3.80
C GLY A 382 -1.25 12.15 -4.28
N LEU A 383 -1.38 12.79 -5.45
CA LEU A 383 -0.37 13.71 -6.05
C LEU A 383 -0.33 15.11 -5.41
N ARG A 384 -1.06 15.30 -4.30
CA ARG A 384 -1.01 16.49 -3.43
C ARG A 384 -0.43 16.18 -2.05
N GLY A 385 -0.40 14.89 -1.68
CA GLY A 385 0.49 14.35 -0.67
C GLY A 385 1.65 13.64 -1.36
N VAL A 386 2.53 13.01 -0.60
CA VAL A 386 3.52 11.99 -1.03
C VAL A 386 4.51 11.82 0.12
N TYR A 387 5.76 12.26 0.02
CA TYR A 387 6.81 11.69 0.85
C TYR A 387 7.17 12.50 2.09
N SER A 388 7.33 11.80 3.20
CA SER A 388 7.94 12.33 4.42
C SER A 388 8.70 11.24 5.15
N ARG A 389 9.80 11.61 5.83
CA ARG A 389 10.57 10.70 6.68
C ARG A 389 11.11 9.45 5.97
N MET A 390 11.45 9.55 4.69
CA MET A 390 12.10 8.48 3.92
C MET A 390 13.22 9.06 3.06
N GLY A 391 14.43 8.49 3.11
CA GLY A 391 15.57 9.00 2.34
C GLY A 391 15.77 10.51 2.57
N GLY A 392 16.05 11.25 1.49
CA GLY A 392 16.13 12.71 1.47
C GLY A 392 14.78 13.44 1.47
N LEU A 393 13.65 12.72 1.52
CA LEU A 393 12.29 13.29 1.46
C LEU A 393 11.85 13.72 2.86
N SER A 394 12.09 14.98 3.19
CA SER A 394 11.81 15.55 4.53
C SER A 394 12.38 14.71 5.70
N PRO A 395 13.68 14.37 5.73
CA PRO A 395 14.28 13.45 6.72
C PRO A 395 14.16 13.90 8.19
N ARG A 396 13.85 15.18 8.40
CA ARG A 396 13.70 15.85 9.70
C ARG A 396 12.39 16.65 9.78
N GLY A 397 11.42 16.35 8.91
CA GLY A 397 10.10 16.99 8.93
C GLY A 397 9.36 16.75 10.25
N ALA A 398 8.18 17.33 10.47
CA ALA A 398 7.47 17.17 11.74
C ALA A 398 7.24 15.70 12.12
N GLY A 399 7.02 14.82 11.13
CA GLY A 399 6.80 13.39 11.35
C GLY A 399 5.44 13.06 11.99
N GLY A 400 4.59 14.06 12.19
CA GLY A 400 3.22 13.94 12.67
C GLY A 400 2.36 15.05 12.07
N PHE A 401 1.05 15.05 12.32
CA PHE A 401 0.13 16.07 11.79
C PHE A 401 0.07 17.29 12.71
N ILE A 402 0.29 18.49 12.17
CA ILE A 402 0.09 19.73 12.94
C ILE A 402 -1.41 20.04 13.02
N VAL A 403 -1.96 20.17 14.23
CA VAL A 403 -3.40 20.33 14.48
C VAL A 403 -3.83 21.80 14.30
N TYR A 404 -4.87 22.04 13.51
CA TYR A 404 -5.42 23.39 13.29
C TYR A 404 -6.85 23.55 13.80
N ARG A 405 -7.62 22.46 13.92
CA ARG A 405 -9.02 22.49 14.41
C ARG A 405 -9.20 21.52 15.60
N PRO A 406 -8.58 21.80 16.76
CA PRO A 406 -8.63 20.91 17.93
C PRO A 406 -10.05 20.66 18.46
N ASP A 407 -10.98 21.60 18.24
CA ASP A 407 -12.37 21.49 18.70
C ASP A 407 -13.24 20.53 17.85
N HIS A 408 -12.71 19.98 16.75
CA HIS A 408 -13.43 19.02 15.94
C HIS A 408 -13.71 17.74 16.74
N TRP A 409 -14.90 17.16 16.58
CA TRP A 409 -15.36 16.03 17.40
C TRP A 409 -14.41 14.82 17.36
N ALA A 410 -13.71 14.63 16.24
CA ALA A 410 -12.75 13.53 16.08
C ALA A 410 -11.59 13.63 17.09
N PHE A 411 -11.23 14.84 17.53
CA PHE A 411 -10.14 15.08 18.47
C PHE A 411 -10.59 15.20 19.93
N ALA A 412 -11.90 15.02 20.20
CA ALA A 412 -12.44 15.11 21.55
C ALA A 412 -11.75 14.12 22.49
N GLY A 413 -11.21 14.61 23.62
CA GLY A 413 -10.53 13.77 24.61
C GLY A 413 -9.11 13.32 24.24
N ALA A 414 -8.58 13.70 23.07
CA ALA A 414 -7.20 13.42 22.67
C ALA A 414 -6.16 14.41 23.26
N ASP A 415 -6.63 15.42 24.02
CA ASP A 415 -5.82 16.50 24.62
C ASP A 415 -4.91 17.22 23.61
N LEU A 416 -5.46 17.50 22.41
CA LEU A 416 -4.79 18.22 21.34
C LEU A 416 -5.16 19.69 21.36
N TYR A 417 -4.16 20.56 21.24
CA TYR A 417 -4.31 22.00 21.11
C TYR A 417 -3.93 22.46 19.70
N TYR A 418 -4.33 23.68 19.35
CA TYR A 418 -3.90 24.30 18.10
C TYR A 418 -2.36 24.38 18.06
N GLY A 419 -1.76 23.85 16.99
CA GLY A 419 -0.33 23.80 16.76
C GLY A 419 0.39 22.57 17.30
N ASP A 420 -0.29 21.70 18.05
CA ASP A 420 0.30 20.44 18.52
C ASP A 420 0.58 19.49 17.35
N VAL A 421 1.57 18.61 17.53
CA VAL A 421 1.96 17.60 16.54
C VAL A 421 1.44 16.24 16.99
N LEU A 422 0.39 15.75 16.33
CA LEU A 422 -0.15 14.40 16.52
C LEU A 422 0.79 13.36 15.89
N GLY A 423 1.31 12.44 16.70
CA GLY A 423 2.11 11.30 16.23
C GLY A 423 3.54 11.64 15.79
N GLY A 424 4.15 12.71 16.32
CA GLY A 424 5.54 13.06 15.99
C GLY A 424 6.59 12.05 16.47
N ASP A 425 6.30 11.34 17.58
CA ASP A 425 7.19 10.35 18.19
C ASP A 425 7.10 8.96 17.53
N VAL A 426 5.91 8.58 17.07
CA VAL A 426 5.67 7.39 16.25
C VAL A 426 5.43 7.91 14.84
N PRO A 427 6.46 8.04 13.97
CA PRO A 427 6.46 8.85 12.75
C PRO A 427 5.21 8.64 11.87
N LEU A 428 4.13 9.33 12.26
CA LEU A 428 2.76 9.10 11.81
C LEU A 428 2.56 9.73 10.46
N VAL A 429 3.30 10.79 10.14
CA VAL A 429 3.36 11.33 8.79
C VAL A 429 4.60 10.74 8.14
N GLY A 430 4.37 9.69 7.36
CA GLY A 430 5.36 8.97 6.57
C GLY A 430 4.76 7.66 6.05
N PHE A 431 5.51 6.84 5.31
CA PHE A 431 6.47 7.40 4.36
C PHE A 431 5.76 8.09 3.20
N GLU A 432 4.52 7.68 2.91
CA GLU A 432 3.62 8.28 1.93
C GLU A 432 2.33 8.80 2.58
N THR A 433 1.74 9.82 1.96
CA THR A 433 0.67 10.63 2.53
C THR A 433 -0.27 11.13 1.44
N ASP A 434 -1.49 11.50 1.82
CA ASP A 434 -2.44 12.18 0.94
C ASP A 434 -2.57 13.65 1.34
N GLY A 435 -2.82 14.51 0.36
CA GLY A 435 -2.88 15.95 0.51
C GLY A 435 -4.05 16.61 -0.18
N VAL A 436 -4.15 17.93 -0.03
CA VAL A 436 -5.15 18.77 -0.70
C VAL A 436 -4.45 20.07 -1.09
N ASP A 437 -4.81 20.70 -2.20
CA ASP A 437 -4.38 22.07 -2.49
C ASP A 437 -5.06 23.06 -1.53
N TYR A 438 -4.27 23.89 -0.83
CA TYR A 438 -4.75 24.67 0.30
C TYR A 438 -4.19 26.09 0.36
N THR A 439 -4.90 26.94 1.11
CA THR A 439 -4.45 28.28 1.48
C THR A 439 -4.75 28.57 2.95
N PHE A 440 -4.02 29.52 3.53
CA PHE A 440 -4.24 29.97 4.90
C PHE A 440 -5.11 31.23 4.94
N ARG A 441 -6.12 31.22 5.82
CA ARG A 441 -6.93 32.40 6.13
C ARG A 441 -6.96 32.55 7.64
N SER A 442 -6.42 33.66 8.15
CA SER A 442 -6.39 33.96 9.59
C SER A 442 -5.82 32.83 10.46
N GLY A 443 -4.78 32.13 9.99
CA GLY A 443 -4.12 31.05 10.71
C GLY A 443 -4.72 29.65 10.53
N LEU A 444 -5.84 29.51 9.81
CA LEU A 444 -6.43 28.21 9.51
C LEU A 444 -6.23 27.80 8.03
N PRO A 445 -5.96 26.52 7.75
CA PRO A 445 -5.93 26.01 6.39
C PRO A 445 -7.33 25.79 5.85
N TYR A 446 -7.49 26.00 4.55
CA TYR A 446 -8.71 25.76 3.79
C TYR A 446 -8.37 25.22 2.40
N PRO A 447 -9.13 24.25 1.87
CA PRO A 447 -9.01 23.84 0.49
C PRO A 447 -9.19 25.02 -0.47
N THR A 448 -8.45 25.02 -1.57
CA THR A 448 -8.66 25.98 -2.68
C THR A 448 -9.79 25.52 -3.60
N GLY A 449 -10.01 24.21 -3.70
CA GLY A 449 -10.90 23.56 -4.67
C GLY A 449 -10.30 23.37 -6.06
N ALA A 450 -9.06 23.83 -6.30
CA ALA A 450 -8.43 23.77 -7.63
C ALA A 450 -7.98 22.36 -8.04
N ASP A 451 -7.87 21.44 -7.08
CA ASP A 451 -7.50 20.03 -7.24
C ASP A 451 -8.71 19.08 -7.17
N GLY A 452 -9.92 19.62 -7.32
CA GLY A 452 -11.17 18.87 -7.22
C GLY A 452 -11.70 18.68 -5.80
N ALA A 453 -11.05 19.26 -4.78
CA ALA A 453 -11.54 19.22 -3.41
C ALA A 453 -12.99 19.75 -3.32
N PRO A 454 -13.96 18.95 -2.82
CA PRO A 454 -15.36 19.37 -2.75
C PRO A 454 -15.58 20.57 -1.82
N GLU A 455 -16.62 21.34 -2.10
CA GLU A 455 -17.11 22.34 -1.14
C GLU A 455 -17.52 21.67 0.17
N GLY A 456 -17.12 22.25 1.30
CA GLY A 456 -17.39 21.71 2.63
C GLY A 456 -16.33 20.74 3.16
N LEU A 457 -15.30 20.39 2.38
CA LEU A 457 -14.13 19.69 2.90
C LEU A 457 -13.41 20.55 3.96
N GLU A 458 -13.21 20.00 5.15
CA GLU A 458 -12.48 20.66 6.24
C GLU A 458 -11.09 20.03 6.42
N ILE A 459 -10.05 20.87 6.48
CA ILE A 459 -8.70 20.45 6.85
C ILE A 459 -8.56 20.60 8.37
N LEU A 460 -8.44 19.48 9.08
CA LEU A 460 -8.37 19.43 10.54
C LEU A 460 -6.94 19.55 11.05
N ALA A 461 -6.01 18.87 10.36
CA ALA A 461 -4.59 18.88 10.63
C ALA A 461 -3.81 18.79 9.31
N LEU A 462 -2.61 19.38 9.22
CA LEU A 462 -1.76 19.24 8.03
C LEU A 462 -0.27 19.31 8.38
N THR A 463 0.56 18.72 7.53
CA THR A 463 2.03 18.81 7.62
C THR A 463 2.63 18.88 6.23
N PRO A 464 3.60 19.79 5.95
CA PRO A 464 4.29 19.83 4.67
C PRO A 464 5.03 18.52 4.34
N VAL A 465 4.94 18.10 3.09
CA VAL A 465 5.64 16.94 2.50
C VAL A 465 6.20 17.32 1.13
N THR A 466 6.97 16.43 0.50
CA THR A 466 7.60 16.74 -0.79
C THR A 466 7.58 15.57 -1.78
N LEU A 467 7.53 15.90 -3.07
CA LEU A 467 7.68 14.99 -4.22
C LEU A 467 9.11 14.81 -4.69
N GLU A 468 10.05 15.58 -4.15
CA GLU A 468 11.43 15.55 -4.61
C GLU A 468 12.37 15.24 -3.47
N GLU A 469 13.24 14.27 -3.71
CA GLU A 469 14.28 13.89 -2.77
C GLU A 469 15.47 14.83 -2.92
N GLU A 470 15.73 15.61 -1.86
CA GLU A 470 16.85 16.54 -1.85
C GLU A 470 18.17 15.84 -1.48
N ASP A 471 19.25 16.14 -2.22
CA ASP A 471 20.62 15.77 -1.84
C ASP A 471 21.42 17.01 -1.40
N HIS A 472 21.77 17.08 -0.13
CA HIS A 472 22.60 18.17 0.43
C HIS A 472 24.10 17.82 0.43
N GLY A 473 24.52 16.80 -0.34
CA GLY A 473 25.91 16.44 -0.56
C GLY A 473 26.63 15.86 0.66
N GLN A 474 25.87 15.27 1.61
CA GLN A 474 26.48 14.60 2.76
C GLN A 474 27.10 13.28 2.31
N ALA A 475 28.32 12.99 2.79
CA ALA A 475 29.00 11.75 2.47
C ALA A 475 28.17 10.52 2.90
N GLY A 476 28.03 9.55 2.00
CA GLY A 476 27.25 8.33 2.22
C GLY A 476 25.74 8.46 2.00
N ASN A 477 25.22 9.59 1.52
CA ASN A 477 23.81 9.72 1.12
C ASN A 477 23.41 8.66 0.08
N LEU A 478 22.25 8.06 0.26
CA LEU A 478 21.59 7.18 -0.69
C LEU A 478 20.31 7.84 -1.18
N ILE A 479 20.38 8.39 -2.40
CA ILE A 479 19.22 8.95 -3.11
C ILE A 479 18.54 7.81 -3.87
N SER A 480 17.23 7.72 -3.73
CA SER A 480 16.40 6.64 -4.24
C SER A 480 15.37 7.13 -5.27
N ILE A 481 14.55 8.11 -4.91
CA ILE A 481 13.45 8.63 -5.72
C ILE A 481 13.93 9.77 -6.62
N ALA A 482 14.88 10.58 -6.14
CA ALA A 482 15.32 11.81 -6.79
C ALA A 482 14.11 12.69 -7.17
N ASP A 483 13.96 13.04 -8.45
CA ASP A 483 12.88 13.86 -9.00
C ASP A 483 11.94 13.08 -9.94
N GLY A 484 12.08 11.74 -10.03
CA GLY A 484 11.33 10.93 -11.00
C GLY A 484 9.81 10.96 -10.79
N ASP A 485 9.35 10.85 -9.54
CA ASP A 485 7.92 10.91 -9.24
C ASP A 485 7.36 12.34 -9.37
N LEU A 486 8.20 13.37 -9.17
CA LEU A 486 7.85 14.76 -9.47
C LEU A 486 7.65 14.99 -10.98
N ALA A 487 8.57 14.46 -11.80
CA ALA A 487 8.49 14.51 -13.26
C ALA A 487 7.21 13.84 -13.76
N PHE A 488 6.93 12.63 -13.27
CA PHE A 488 5.70 11.90 -13.59
C PHE A 488 4.45 12.70 -13.16
N ALA A 489 4.41 13.22 -11.93
CA ALA A 489 3.25 13.96 -11.44
C ALA A 489 2.99 15.24 -12.26
N ALA A 490 4.05 15.92 -12.73
CA ALA A 490 3.94 17.07 -13.61
C ALA A 490 3.30 16.68 -14.96
N GLU A 491 3.80 15.64 -15.61
CA GLU A 491 3.23 15.09 -16.85
C GLU A 491 1.78 14.63 -16.65
N ALA A 492 1.51 13.89 -15.58
CA ALA A 492 0.19 13.36 -15.28
C ALA A 492 -0.83 14.50 -15.10
N LEU A 493 -0.52 15.52 -14.29
CA LEU A 493 -1.46 16.59 -13.97
C LEU A 493 -1.59 17.64 -15.08
N PHE A 494 -0.50 17.95 -15.78
CA PHE A 494 -0.43 19.11 -16.68
C PHE A 494 -0.18 18.76 -18.15
N GLY A 495 0.15 17.49 -18.44
CA GLY A 495 0.40 16.99 -19.79
C GLY A 495 1.80 17.30 -20.34
N GLU A 496 2.66 17.89 -19.52
CA GLU A 496 4.08 18.12 -19.83
C GLU A 496 4.91 18.24 -18.55
N ASP A 497 6.13 17.70 -18.58
CA ASP A 497 7.15 17.91 -17.54
C ASP A 497 7.95 19.21 -17.77
N THR A 498 7.45 20.32 -17.21
CA THR A 498 8.13 21.63 -17.25
C THR A 498 8.51 22.12 -15.87
N LEU A 499 9.48 23.05 -15.78
CA LEU A 499 9.84 23.66 -14.48
C LEU A 499 8.65 24.35 -13.81
N GLU A 500 7.79 25.03 -14.57
CA GLU A 500 6.58 25.66 -14.03
C GLU A 500 5.60 24.61 -13.48
N ALA A 501 5.41 23.51 -14.19
CA ALA A 501 4.60 22.39 -13.74
C ALA A 501 5.15 21.79 -12.43
N ARG A 502 6.45 21.48 -12.40
CA ARG A 502 7.14 20.95 -11.21
C ARG A 502 7.04 21.89 -10.00
N ASP A 503 7.31 23.19 -10.17
CA ASP A 503 7.27 24.18 -9.08
C ASP A 503 5.88 24.29 -8.43
N ARG A 504 4.81 24.00 -9.17
CA ARG A 504 3.44 24.01 -8.65
C ARG A 504 3.10 22.84 -7.72
N ILE A 505 3.84 21.73 -7.80
CA ILE A 505 3.47 20.47 -7.12
C ILE A 505 4.58 19.85 -6.29
N ARG A 506 5.83 20.31 -6.42
CA ARG A 506 7.01 19.84 -5.68
C ARG A 506 6.78 19.76 -4.17
N TYR A 507 5.99 20.69 -3.63
CA TYR A 507 5.64 20.77 -2.22
C TYR A 507 4.17 20.42 -2.03
N GLY A 508 3.93 19.35 -1.27
CA GLY A 508 2.60 18.85 -0.95
C GLY A 508 2.25 19.05 0.52
N SER A 509 1.16 18.40 0.93
CA SER A 509 0.80 18.26 2.34
C SER A 509 0.33 16.84 2.66
N ALA A 510 0.60 16.39 3.87
CA ALA A 510 -0.16 15.33 4.51
C ALA A 510 -1.34 15.98 5.23
N VAL A 511 -2.57 15.48 5.08
CA VAL A 511 -3.75 16.06 5.73
C VAL A 511 -4.57 15.05 6.54
N ILE A 512 -5.22 15.56 7.59
CA ILE A 512 -6.43 14.96 8.15
C ILE A 512 -7.61 15.80 7.72
N THR A 513 -8.62 15.20 7.08
CA THR A 513 -9.80 15.89 6.58
C THR A 513 -11.11 15.26 7.07
N ALA A 514 -12.16 16.09 7.07
CA ALA A 514 -13.53 15.66 7.24
C ALA A 514 -14.38 16.18 6.07
N LEU A 515 -15.25 15.33 5.53
CA LEU A 515 -16.09 15.63 4.37
C LEU A 515 -17.49 15.06 4.56
N ALA A 516 -18.52 15.90 4.43
CA ALA A 516 -19.87 15.42 4.19
C ALA A 516 -20.03 15.11 2.69
N LYS A 517 -20.53 13.92 2.35
CA LYS A 517 -20.73 13.50 0.95
C LYS A 517 -22.06 12.76 0.81
N GLY A 518 -22.96 13.30 -0.01
CA GLY A 518 -24.33 12.79 -0.09
C GLY A 518 -25.01 12.82 1.28
N SER A 519 -25.55 11.68 1.70
CA SER A 519 -26.03 11.48 3.09
C SER A 519 -24.94 10.95 4.04
N GLY A 520 -23.78 10.60 3.49
CA GLY A 520 -22.62 10.01 4.14
C GLY A 520 -21.62 11.03 4.70
N GLU A 521 -20.58 10.50 5.31
CA GLU A 521 -19.48 11.29 5.89
C GLU A 521 -18.18 10.50 5.73
N VAL A 522 -17.11 11.21 5.39
CA VAL A 522 -15.76 10.68 5.22
C VAL A 522 -14.84 11.35 6.24
N PHE A 523 -14.13 10.54 7.01
CA PHE A 523 -12.98 10.96 7.80
C PHE A 523 -11.73 10.39 7.14
N CYS A 524 -10.77 11.24 6.79
CA CYS A 524 -9.53 10.82 6.16
C CYS A 524 -8.34 11.23 7.02
N ALA A 525 -7.49 10.28 7.38
CA ALA A 525 -6.16 10.49 7.91
C ALA A 525 -5.15 10.02 6.84
N GLY A 526 -4.72 10.96 6.00
CA GLY A 526 -3.95 10.72 4.78
C GLY A 526 -2.50 10.32 5.03
N THR A 527 -2.27 9.12 5.56
CA THR A 527 -0.93 8.57 5.80
C THR A 527 -0.92 7.04 5.83
N THR A 528 0.18 6.44 5.37
CA THR A 528 0.38 4.99 5.44
C THR A 528 0.74 4.46 6.84
N GLU A 529 1.00 5.32 7.83
CA GLU A 529 1.49 4.91 9.17
C GLU A 529 0.44 4.95 10.27
N TRP A 530 -0.83 5.29 9.99
CA TRP A 530 -1.90 5.27 11.01
C TRP A 530 -2.05 3.89 11.66
N CYS A 531 -1.99 2.83 10.84
CA CYS A 531 -2.03 1.44 11.30
C CYS A 531 -0.86 1.09 12.23
N HIS A 532 0.32 1.67 11.99
CA HIS A 532 1.49 1.46 12.83
C HIS A 532 1.35 2.16 14.18
N ALA A 533 0.86 3.40 14.20
CA ALA A 533 0.58 4.11 15.44
C ALA A 533 -0.47 3.39 16.32
N LEU A 534 -1.51 2.81 15.71
CA LEU A 534 -2.44 1.93 16.42
C LEU A 534 -1.75 0.70 17.00
N ALA A 535 -0.87 0.03 16.24
CA ALA A 535 -0.12 -1.12 16.72
C ALA A 535 0.90 -0.78 17.83
N GLN A 536 1.41 0.45 17.86
CA GLN A 536 2.27 0.95 18.94
C GLN A 536 1.49 1.43 20.18
N GLY A 537 0.16 1.51 20.09
CA GLY A 537 -0.68 1.98 21.19
C GLY A 537 -0.55 3.48 21.44
N ASP A 538 -0.35 4.29 20.39
CA ASP A 538 -0.35 5.75 20.51
C ASP A 538 -1.71 6.24 21.03
N ALA A 539 -1.71 6.85 22.22
CA ALA A 539 -2.95 7.17 22.94
C ALA A 539 -3.82 8.18 22.21
N GLN A 540 -3.24 9.14 21.47
CA GLN A 540 -3.99 10.16 20.76
C GLN A 540 -4.60 9.58 19.49
N VAL A 541 -3.82 8.82 18.71
CA VAL A 541 -4.30 8.11 17.51
C VAL A 541 -5.40 7.10 17.87
N GLU A 542 -5.24 6.34 18.96
CA GLU A 542 -6.29 5.44 19.44
C GLU A 542 -7.57 6.19 19.81
N THR A 543 -7.45 7.30 20.55
CA THR A 543 -8.61 8.10 20.97
C THR A 543 -9.37 8.64 19.77
N ILE A 544 -8.66 9.18 18.77
CA ILE A 544 -9.25 9.70 17.54
C ILE A 544 -9.93 8.58 16.75
N THR A 545 -9.26 7.42 16.64
CA THR A 545 -9.83 6.26 15.94
C THR A 545 -11.13 5.81 16.61
N ARG A 546 -11.16 5.72 17.95
CA ARG A 546 -12.39 5.38 18.69
C ARG A 546 -13.49 6.42 18.46
N ASN A 547 -13.18 7.71 18.55
CA ASN A 547 -14.16 8.77 18.29
C ASN A 547 -14.81 8.63 16.90
N VAL A 548 -14.01 8.35 15.87
CA VAL A 548 -14.47 8.16 14.49
C VAL A 548 -15.36 6.91 14.39
N LEU A 549 -14.88 5.78 14.88
CA LEU A 549 -15.61 4.51 14.80
C LEU A 549 -16.92 4.57 15.59
N ASP A 550 -16.88 5.03 16.85
CA ASP A 550 -18.05 5.08 17.74
C ASP A 550 -19.12 6.02 17.18
N ARG A 551 -18.73 7.21 16.69
CA ARG A 551 -19.68 8.14 16.05
C ARG A 551 -20.28 7.54 14.79
N PHE A 552 -19.45 6.90 13.97
CA PHE A 552 -19.91 6.33 12.69
C PHE A 552 -20.78 5.10 12.90
N LEU A 553 -20.56 4.31 13.96
CA LEU A 553 -21.39 3.16 14.35
C LEU A 553 -22.70 3.55 15.07
N GLY A 554 -22.72 4.72 15.72
CA GLY A 554 -23.91 5.39 16.28
C GLY A 554 -24.26 5.05 17.70
#